data_AF-N2BBY2-F1
#
_entry.id   AF-N2BBY2-F1
#
_cell.length_a   1.000
_cell.length_b   1.000
_cell.length_c   1.000
_cell.angle_alpha   90.00
_cell.angle_beta   90.00
_cell.angle_gamma   90.00
#
_symmetry.space_group_name_H-M   'P 1'
#
loop_
_entity.id
_entity.type
_entity.pdbx_description
1 polymer ?
#
loop_
_entity_poly.entity_id
_entity_poly.type
_entity_poly.pdbx_seq_one_letter_code
_entity_poly.pdbx_strand_id
1 'polypeptide(L)' 'MTAEYTNWETEFVDVKFVDQRLKSRFFKIMDAFAAAPDKSTWAAAGSRSSAKAAYRFFSNKDVSRD' A
#
# COMPACT_ATOMS: atom_id res chain seq x y z
N MET A 1 0.24 18.56 14.45
CA MET A 1 1.41 18.39 13.57
C MET A 1 1.15 17.16 12.74
N THR A 2 0.62 17.32 11.52
CA THR A 2 0.45 16.21 10.57
C THR A 2 1.82 15.96 9.98
N ALA A 3 2.49 14.87 10.37
CA ALA A 3 3.73 14.48 9.73
C ALA A 3 3.40 14.12 8.27
N GLU A 4 4.03 14.80 7.31
CA GLU A 4 3.95 14.41 5.91
C GLU A 4 4.86 13.19 5.71
N TYR A 5 4.26 12.02 5.53
CA TYR A 5 4.98 10.77 5.25
C TYR A 5 5.33 10.70 3.76
N THR A 6 6.26 11.55 3.32
CA THR A 6 6.60 11.76 1.90
C THR A 6 7.77 10.92 1.41
N ASN A 7 8.28 9.99 2.23
CA ASN A 7 9.52 9.27 1.92
C ASN A 7 9.33 7.76 1.67
N TRP A 8 8.09 7.27 1.59
CA TRP A 8 7.84 5.83 1.39
C TRP A 8 8.37 5.34 0.03
N GLU A 9 8.40 6.20 -0.99
CA GLU A 9 8.92 5.82 -2.31
C GLU A 9 10.42 5.46 -2.27
N THR A 10 11.21 6.15 -1.45
CA THR A 10 12.64 5.85 -1.29
C THR A 10 12.86 4.61 -0.44
N GLU A 11 12.01 4.37 0.56
CA GLU A 11 12.04 3.17 1.40
C GLU A 11 11.81 1.89 0.59
N PHE A 12 10.96 1.96 -0.44
CA PHE A 12 10.57 0.79 -1.24
C PHE A 12 11.14 0.80 -2.67
N VAL A 13 12.22 1.54 -2.92
CA VAL A 13 12.82 1.68 -4.28
C VAL A 13 13.29 0.35 -4.87
N ASP A 14 13.78 -0.56 -4.03
CA ASP A 14 14.35 -1.85 -4.43
C ASP A 14 13.32 -3.00 -4.45
N VAL A 15 12.04 -2.72 -4.16
CA VAL A 15 11.00 -3.75 -4.14
C VAL A 15 10.78 -4.29 -5.55
N LYS A 16 10.95 -5.60 -5.69
CA LYS A 16 10.73 -6.33 -6.93
C LYS A 16 9.33 -6.92 -6.95
N PHE A 17 8.54 -6.57 -7.97
CA PHE A 17 7.23 -7.16 -8.20
C PHE A 17 7.30 -8.15 -9.36
N VAL A 18 6.64 -9.29 -9.20
CA VAL A 18 6.51 -10.30 -10.27
C VAL A 18 5.60 -9.82 -11.40
N ASP A 19 4.69 -8.88 -11.14
CA ASP A 19 3.83 -8.29 -12.15
C ASP A 19 3.47 -6.81 -11.89
N GLN A 20 3.12 -6.10 -12.96
CA GLN A 20 2.83 -4.67 -12.97
C GLN A 20 1.55 -4.30 -12.19
N ARG A 21 0.57 -5.20 -12.09
CA ARG A 21 -0.68 -4.95 -11.35
C ARG A 21 -0.42 -4.98 -9.85
N LEU A 22 0.48 -5.84 -9.38
CA LEU A 22 0.91 -5.84 -7.98
C LEU A 22 1.69 -4.57 -7.63
N LYS A 23 2.61 -4.15 -8.50
CA LYS A 23 3.31 -2.86 -8.34
C LYS A 23 2.34 -1.68 -8.23
N SER A 24 1.41 -1.56 -9.19
CA SER A 24 0.43 -0.47 -9.18
C SER A 24 -0.47 -0.52 -7.95
N ARG A 25 -0.83 -1.72 -7.48
CA ARG A 25 -1.64 -1.86 -6.28
C ARG A 25 -0.86 -1.48 -5.02
N PHE A 26 0.40 -1.87 -4.91
CA PHE A 26 1.27 -1.51 -3.79
C PHE A 26 1.35 0.01 -3.63
N PHE A 27 1.67 0.74 -4.69
CA PHE A 27 1.76 2.20 -4.64
C PHE A 27 0.45 2.86 -4.17
N LYS A 28 -0.70 2.42 -4.68
CA LYS A 28 -2.00 2.92 -4.21
C LYS A 28 -2.26 2.66 -2.72
N ILE A 29 -1.76 1.54 -2.18
CA ILE A 29 -1.89 1.24 -0.76
C ILE A 29 -0.95 2.14 0.05
N MET A 30 0.28 2.34 -0.42
CA MET A 30 1.25 3.23 0.25
C MET A 30 0.81 4.68 0.25
N ASP A 31 0.30 5.20 -0.87
CA ASP A 31 -0.31 6.54 -0.93
C ASP A 31 -1.44 6.69 0.11
N ALA A 32 -2.33 5.69 0.19
CA ALA A 32 -3.44 5.71 1.15
C ALA A 32 -2.97 5.67 2.60
N PHE A 33 -1.91 4.89 2.89
CA PHE A 33 -1.39 4.75 4.25
C PHE A 33 -0.56 5.97 4.65
N ALA A 34 0.23 6.54 3.74
CA ALA A 34 0.97 7.77 3.97
C ALA A 34 0.03 8.96 4.24
N ALA A 35 -1.11 9.02 3.56
CA ALA A 35 -2.13 10.06 3.77
C ALA A 35 -2.93 9.89 5.08
N ALA A 36 -2.99 8.68 5.64
CA ALA A 36 -3.80 8.35 6.82
C ALA A 36 -3.14 7.25 7.70
N PRO A 37 -1.96 7.53 8.28
CA PRO A 37 -1.10 6.53 8.93
C PRO A 37 -1.66 5.99 10.23
N ASP A 38 -2.53 6.75 10.89
CA ASP A 38 -3.22 6.40 12.14
C ASP A 38 -4.52 5.62 11.91
N LYS A 39 -4.91 5.41 10.65
CA LYS A 39 -6.16 4.76 10.29
C LYS A 39 -5.97 3.30 9.94
N SER A 40 -7.01 2.50 10.20
CA SER A 40 -7.07 1.12 9.72
C SER A 40 -7.05 1.06 8.19
N THR A 41 -6.66 -0.07 7.61
CA THR A 41 -6.68 -0.29 6.15
C THR A 41 -8.04 0.07 5.52
N TRP A 42 -9.14 -0.25 6.20
CA TRP A 42 -10.50 0.09 5.74
C TRP A 42 -10.72 1.59 5.67
N ALA A 43 -10.32 2.32 6.72
CA ALA A 43 -10.52 3.76 6.83
C ALA A 43 -9.53 4.56 5.96
N ALA A 44 -8.32 4.06 5.75
CA ALA A 44 -7.32 4.68 4.87
C ALA A 44 -7.65 4.49 3.38
N ALA A 45 -8.17 3.33 2.97
CA ALA A 45 -8.40 2.99 1.56
C ALA A 45 -9.54 3.79 0.89
N GLY A 46 -10.39 4.48 1.66
CA GLY A 46 -11.44 5.39 1.16
C GLY A 46 -12.63 4.73 0.47
N SER A 47 -12.56 3.45 0.11
CA SER A 47 -13.68 2.71 -0.49
C SER A 47 -13.63 1.21 -0.18
N ARG A 48 -14.78 0.54 -0.29
CA ARG A 48 -14.89 -0.91 -0.12
C ARG A 48 -14.04 -1.69 -1.13
N SER A 49 -14.03 -1.27 -2.39
CA SER A 49 -13.26 -1.95 -3.45
C SER A 49 -11.76 -1.80 -3.22
N SER A 50 -11.31 -0.60 -2.84
CA SER A 50 -9.91 -0.33 -2.49
C SER A 50 -9.46 -1.13 -1.27
N ALA A 51 -10.26 -1.15 -0.19
CA ALA A 51 -9.95 -1.94 1.00
C ALA A 51 -9.86 -3.44 0.68
N LYS A 52 -10.81 -3.97 -0.09
CA LYS A 52 -10.77 -5.37 -0.56
C LYS A 52 -9.52 -5.66 -1.40
N ALA A 53 -9.09 -4.72 -2.24
CA ALA A 53 -7.87 -4.86 -3.03
C ALA A 53 -6.62 -4.90 -2.13
N ALA A 54 -6.57 -4.05 -1.10
CA ALA A 54 -5.48 -4.03 -0.13
C ALA A 54 -5.38 -5.35 0.63
N TYR A 55 -6.49 -5.85 1.19
CA TYR A 55 -6.48 -7.14 1.87
C TYR A 55 -6.05 -8.29 0.95
N ARG A 56 -6.52 -8.30 -0.31
CA ARG A 56 -6.07 -9.29 -1.31
C ARG A 56 -4.59 -9.18 -1.65
N PHE A 57 -4.01 -7.98 -1.60
CA PHE A 57 -2.59 -7.77 -1.83
C PHE A 57 -1.78 -8.39 -0.68
N PHE A 58 -2.15 -8.09 0.57
CA PHE A 58 -1.46 -8.63 1.75
C PHE A 58 -1.60 -10.16 1.91
N SER A 59 -2.65 -10.74 1.34
CA SER A 59 -2.87 -12.18 1.29
C SER A 59 -2.31 -12.86 0.02
N ASN A 60 -1.68 -12.11 -0.89
CA ASN A 60 -1.18 -12.70 -2.13
C ASN A 60 0.13 -13.44 -1.89
N LYS A 61 0.18 -14.73 -2.28
CA LYS A 61 1.37 -15.59 -2.19
C LYS A 61 2.54 -15.12 -3.06
N ASP A 62 2.25 -14.33 -4.10
CA ASP A 62 3.26 -13.80 -5.03
C ASP A 62 3.88 -12.48 -4.51
N VAL A 63 3.49 -12.03 -3.32
CA VAL A 63 4.06 -10.86 -2.62
C VAL A 63 4.93 -11.38 -1.47
N SER A 64 6.24 -11.18 -1.58
CA SER A 64 7.18 -11.43 -0.47
C SER A 64 7.00 -10.43 0.65
N ARG A 65 7.21 -10.88 1.89
CA ARG A 65 7.32 -10.01 3.09
C ARG A 65 8.75 -9.93 3.62
N ASP A 66 9.63 -10.78 3.08
CA ASP A 66 11.08 -10.72 3.25
C ASP A 66 11.65 -9.70 2.27
#